data_AF-K9EGK3-F1
#
_entry.id   AF-K9EGK3-F1
#
_cell.length_a   1.000
_cell.length_b   1.000
_cell.length_c   1.000
_cell.angle_alpha   90.00
_cell.angle_beta   90.00
_cell.angle_gamma   90.00
#
_symmetry.space_group_name_H-M   'P 1'
#
loop_
_entity.id
_entity.type
_entity.pdbx_description
1 polymer ?
#
loop_
_entity_poly.entity_id
_entity_poly.type
_entity_poly.pdbx_seq_one_letter_code
_entity_poly.pdbx_strand_id
1 'polypeptide(L)'
;MLSIAAQHVAEMNETARLEVFGQELNPQTYAVAKSDIMIKGERQERIYLGNTLTDDKTAGKHFDYMLCNPPFGVNWKKYAAPILEEAERKGYQGRFGAGTPRVSDGSFLFLQHMISKMQPYDPNDPVNAPGTRIGIVFNGSPLFTGGAGQGESEIRRWILENDWLEAIIALPDQMFYNTGILTYVWVLSNRKERRRKSKVQLIDATNYFQRMRKPLGEKRKELTEANIADITRIYGAFQETEESKIFDTEDFAYHEVTVERPLRLSFQATPEAIKALQETKTFTALATSRKKAEPARSQAIEAGKRLQDVIIKTLQGLGSEQVFLNRDEFTNAVREGVKERGQKISITVLRKIVAELGVKNPDADICLDAKGNPEPDSDLRDSEQIPFREDVEAYFQREVIPYAPDAWIDHSKTKIGYEIPFTRYFYKYEELGDPIETLTEIQALSASIQADIAKLFSEQVG
;
A
#
# COMPACT_ATOMS: atom_id res chain seq x y z
N MET A 1 -3.75 -10.76 -28.48
CA MET A 1 -4.63 -11.31 -27.43
C MET A 1 -6.05 -11.56 -27.96
N LEU A 2 -6.83 -10.51 -28.26
CA LEU A 2 -8.22 -10.66 -28.74
C LEU A 2 -8.37 -11.55 -29.98
N SER A 3 -7.48 -11.38 -30.96
CA SER A 3 -7.42 -12.18 -32.18
C SER A 3 -7.15 -13.68 -31.94
N ILE A 4 -6.38 -14.02 -30.90
CA ILE A 4 -6.13 -15.42 -30.50
C ILE A 4 -7.33 -15.97 -29.73
N ALA A 5 -7.95 -15.17 -28.86
CA ALA A 5 -9.16 -15.57 -28.15
C ALA A 5 -10.32 -15.86 -29.13
N ALA A 6 -10.47 -15.04 -30.17
CA ALA A 6 -11.47 -15.27 -31.20
C ALA A 6 -11.24 -16.61 -31.95
N GLN A 7 -9.99 -16.88 -32.32
CA GLN A 7 -9.61 -18.15 -32.94
C GLN A 7 -9.90 -19.34 -32.02
N HIS A 8 -9.51 -19.26 -30.75
CA HIS A 8 -9.71 -20.34 -29.79
C HIS A 8 -11.19 -20.67 -29.57
N VAL A 9 -12.06 -19.66 -29.52
CA VAL A 9 -13.51 -19.89 -29.42
C VAL A 9 -14.07 -20.51 -30.70
N ALA A 10 -13.59 -20.08 -31.88
CA ALA A 10 -14.00 -20.69 -33.15
C ALA A 10 -13.60 -22.17 -33.24
N GLU A 11 -12.42 -22.53 -32.74
CA GLU A 11 -11.96 -23.93 -32.63
C GLU A 11 -12.84 -24.77 -31.68
N MET A 12 -13.42 -24.16 -30.64
CA MET A 12 -14.35 -24.82 -29.72
C MET A 12 -15.78 -24.91 -30.26
N ASN A 13 -16.23 -23.89 -30.99
CA ASN A 13 -17.58 -23.82 -31.53
C ASN A 13 -17.62 -22.96 -32.80
N GLU A 14 -17.63 -23.63 -33.95
CA GLU A 14 -17.65 -23.00 -35.28
C GLU A 14 -18.92 -22.16 -35.54
N THR A 15 -19.98 -22.37 -34.77
CA THR A 15 -21.23 -21.58 -34.89
C THR A 15 -21.26 -20.36 -33.97
N ALA A 16 -20.27 -20.20 -33.09
CA ALA A 16 -20.20 -19.05 -32.21
C ALA A 16 -19.92 -17.78 -33.02
N ARG A 17 -20.76 -16.76 -32.85
CA ARG A 17 -20.53 -15.44 -33.42
C ARG A 17 -19.88 -14.54 -32.38
N LEU A 18 -18.62 -14.18 -32.62
CA LEU A 18 -17.87 -13.25 -31.78
C LEU A 18 -17.89 -11.85 -32.39
N GLU A 19 -17.97 -10.85 -31.52
CA GLU A 19 -17.79 -9.46 -31.93
C GLU A 19 -16.62 -8.88 -31.16
N VAL A 20 -15.50 -8.68 -31.86
CA VAL A 20 -14.27 -8.20 -31.24
C VAL A 20 -14.25 -6.68 -31.19
N PHE A 21 -14.01 -6.12 -30.00
CA PHE A 21 -13.79 -4.70 -29.76
C PHE A 21 -12.43 -4.51 -29.10
N GLY A 22 -11.69 -3.48 -29.49
CA GLY A 22 -10.38 -3.18 -28.93
C GLY A 22 -10.04 -1.71 -29.01
N GLN A 23 -9.21 -1.23 -28.09
CA GLN A 23 -8.73 0.15 -28.09
C GLN A 23 -7.23 0.16 -27.80
N GLU A 24 -6.46 0.90 -28.60
CA GLU A 24 -5.01 1.01 -28.49
C GLU A 24 -4.59 2.47 -28.56
N LEU A 25 -3.63 2.86 -27.72
CA LEU A 25 -3.10 4.22 -27.66
C LEU A 25 -2.06 4.47 -28.76
N ASN A 26 -1.17 3.50 -28.99
CA ASN A 26 -0.06 3.63 -29.92
C ASN A 26 -0.55 3.49 -31.38
N PRO A 27 -0.36 4.50 -32.25
CA PRO A 27 -0.83 4.46 -33.62
C PRO A 27 -0.27 3.31 -34.47
N GLN A 28 0.98 2.90 -34.23
CA GLN A 28 1.61 1.79 -34.96
C GLN A 28 1.02 0.45 -34.52
N THR A 29 0.93 0.20 -33.21
CA THR A 29 0.31 -1.01 -32.67
C THR A 29 -1.17 -1.10 -33.07
N TYR A 30 -1.88 0.02 -33.06
CA TYR A 30 -3.26 0.13 -33.56
C TYR A 30 -3.35 -0.28 -35.04
N ALA A 31 -2.47 0.22 -35.90
CA ALA A 31 -2.48 -0.12 -37.33
C ALA A 31 -2.23 -1.62 -37.55
N VAL A 32 -1.29 -2.21 -36.80
CA VAL A 32 -1.03 -3.67 -36.86
C VAL A 32 -2.25 -4.46 -36.38
N ALA A 33 -2.83 -4.11 -35.23
CA ALA A 33 -4.02 -4.79 -34.69
C ALA A 33 -5.21 -4.69 -35.64
N LYS A 34 -5.43 -3.52 -36.25
CA LYS A 34 -6.50 -3.29 -37.22
C LYS A 34 -6.31 -4.11 -38.49
N SER A 35 -5.07 -4.23 -38.96
CA SER A 35 -4.73 -5.02 -40.14
C SER A 35 -4.92 -6.52 -39.90
N ASP A 36 -4.53 -7.03 -38.72
CA ASP A 36 -4.75 -8.43 -38.32
C ASP A 36 -6.24 -8.78 -38.28
N ILE A 37 -7.07 -7.92 -37.68
CA ILE A 37 -8.53 -8.08 -37.63
C ILE A 37 -9.13 -8.06 -39.03
N MET A 38 -8.67 -7.19 -39.92
CA MET A 38 -9.11 -7.14 -41.33
C MET A 38 -8.78 -8.43 -42.09
N ILE A 39 -7.56 -8.95 -41.94
CA ILE A 39 -7.10 -10.19 -42.61
C ILE A 39 -7.96 -11.38 -42.18
N LYS A 40 -8.39 -11.41 -40.92
CA LYS A 40 -9.25 -12.46 -40.37
C LYS A 40 -10.74 -12.30 -40.71
N GLY A 41 -11.10 -11.32 -41.53
CA GLY A 41 -12.48 -11.09 -41.97
C GLY A 41 -13.39 -10.43 -40.93
N GLU A 42 -12.82 -9.92 -39.85
CA GLU A 42 -13.54 -9.27 -38.76
C GLU A 42 -13.73 -7.76 -39.00
N ARG A 43 -14.69 -7.15 -38.28
CA ARG A 43 -15.02 -5.72 -38.44
C ARG A 43 -13.97 -4.80 -37.83
N GLN A 44 -13.06 -4.31 -38.66
CA GLN A 44 -11.98 -3.39 -38.27
C GLN A 44 -12.45 -2.06 -37.63
N GLU A 45 -13.71 -1.65 -37.84
CA GLU A 45 -14.28 -0.41 -37.28
C GLU A 45 -14.48 -0.49 -35.76
N ARG A 46 -14.39 -1.70 -35.19
CA ARG A 46 -14.46 -1.97 -33.75
C ARG A 46 -13.09 -1.91 -33.05
N ILE A 47 -12.03 -1.64 -33.81
CA ILE A 47 -10.71 -1.36 -33.28
C ILE A 47 -10.51 0.15 -33.30
N TYR A 48 -10.29 0.73 -32.13
CA TYR A 48 -10.22 2.17 -31.93
C TYR A 48 -8.81 2.65 -31.56
N LEU A 49 -8.45 3.84 -32.04
CA LEU A 49 -7.24 4.55 -31.66
C LEU A 49 -7.57 5.59 -30.57
N GLY A 50 -6.84 5.57 -29.47
CA GLY A 50 -6.93 6.59 -28.42
C GLY A 50 -6.62 6.08 -27.01
N ASN A 51 -6.44 6.99 -26.06
CA ASN A 51 -6.21 6.66 -24.65
C ASN A 51 -7.53 6.23 -23.99
N THR A 52 -7.65 4.96 -23.61
CA THR A 52 -8.86 4.41 -22.96
C THR A 52 -9.26 5.15 -21.68
N LEU A 53 -8.31 5.67 -20.91
CA LEU A 53 -8.59 6.35 -19.64
C LEU A 53 -9.18 7.76 -19.84
N THR A 54 -8.80 8.47 -20.90
CA THR A 54 -9.25 9.85 -21.14
C THR A 54 -10.23 9.99 -22.31
N ASP A 55 -10.31 8.99 -23.19
CA ASP A 55 -11.12 8.99 -24.41
C ASP A 55 -11.66 7.57 -24.64
N ASP A 56 -12.68 7.19 -23.86
CA ASP A 56 -13.32 5.88 -23.93
C ASP A 56 -14.15 5.74 -25.22
N LYS A 57 -13.61 5.01 -26.20
CA LYS A 57 -14.26 4.78 -27.50
C LYS A 57 -15.40 3.76 -27.42
N THR A 58 -15.57 3.14 -26.27
CA THR A 58 -16.61 2.14 -25.98
C THR A 58 -17.57 2.61 -24.90
N ALA A 59 -17.68 3.91 -24.66
CA ALA A 59 -18.63 4.50 -23.71
C ALA A 59 -20.05 3.95 -23.93
N GLY A 60 -20.70 3.50 -22.85
CA GLY A 60 -22.04 2.89 -22.88
C GLY A 60 -22.13 1.47 -23.45
N LYS A 61 -21.02 0.85 -23.89
CA LYS A 61 -21.00 -0.57 -24.29
C LYS A 61 -20.71 -1.46 -23.09
N HIS A 62 -21.23 -2.69 -23.15
CA HIS A 62 -20.98 -3.74 -22.17
C HIS A 62 -20.58 -5.03 -22.90
N PHE A 63 -19.80 -5.90 -22.24
CA PHE A 63 -19.16 -7.05 -22.88
C PHE A 63 -19.27 -8.32 -22.03
N ASP A 64 -19.45 -9.48 -22.67
CA ASP A 64 -19.51 -10.79 -21.99
C ASP A 64 -18.15 -11.27 -21.49
N TYR A 65 -17.11 -11.01 -22.29
CA TYR A 65 -15.73 -11.38 -22.01
C TYR A 65 -14.80 -10.20 -22.27
N MET A 66 -13.89 -9.94 -21.35
CA MET A 66 -12.86 -8.92 -21.53
C MET A 66 -11.49 -9.47 -21.14
N LEU A 67 -10.50 -9.23 -22.00
CA LEU A 67 -9.12 -9.65 -21.78
C LEU A 67 -8.20 -8.45 -21.93
N CYS A 68 -7.30 -8.22 -20.98
CA CYS A 68 -6.36 -7.10 -21.03
C CYS A 68 -5.00 -7.46 -20.43
N ASN A 69 -3.93 -7.02 -21.08
CA ASN A 69 -2.60 -6.91 -20.48
C ASN A 69 -2.21 -5.43 -20.53
N PRO A 70 -2.67 -4.61 -19.56
CA PRO A 70 -2.38 -3.20 -19.55
C PRO A 70 -0.88 -2.95 -19.30
N PRO A 71 -0.37 -1.76 -19.66
CA PRO A 71 0.98 -1.36 -19.24
C PRO A 71 1.09 -1.34 -17.71
N PHE A 72 2.15 -1.95 -17.16
CA PHE A 72 2.35 -2.05 -15.72
C PHE A 72 2.85 -0.73 -15.12
N GLY A 73 2.26 -0.31 -14.01
CA GLY A 73 2.76 0.84 -13.23
C GLY A 73 2.74 2.18 -13.98
N VAL A 74 1.74 2.40 -14.86
CA VAL A 74 1.66 3.65 -15.63
C VAL A 74 1.50 4.84 -14.69
N ASN A 75 2.44 5.77 -14.77
CA ASN A 75 2.27 7.09 -14.20
C ASN A 75 1.23 7.87 -15.00
N TRP A 76 0.09 8.15 -14.38
CA TRP A 76 -1.05 8.80 -15.03
C TRP A 76 -1.21 10.27 -14.65
N LYS A 77 -0.19 10.89 -14.02
CA LYS A 77 -0.21 12.31 -13.61
C LYS A 77 -0.59 13.27 -14.75
N LYS A 78 -0.14 13.00 -15.98
CA LYS A 78 -0.47 13.82 -17.17
C LYS A 78 -1.93 13.71 -17.60
N TYR A 79 -2.62 12.63 -17.21
CA TYR A 79 -4.00 12.33 -17.57
C TYR A 79 -4.96 12.53 -16.40
N ALA A 80 -4.48 13.05 -15.27
CA ALA A 80 -5.19 12.98 -14.01
C ALA A 80 -6.45 13.83 -13.92
N ALA A 81 -6.43 15.05 -14.48
CA ALA A 81 -7.54 15.99 -14.38
C ALA A 81 -8.90 15.40 -14.82
N PRO A 82 -9.06 14.85 -16.04
CA PRO A 82 -10.35 14.28 -16.46
C PRO A 82 -10.75 13.02 -15.67
N ILE A 83 -9.77 12.24 -15.18
CA ILE A 83 -10.02 11.02 -14.39
C ILE A 83 -10.56 11.38 -13.00
N LEU A 84 -9.93 12.35 -12.34
CA LEU A 84 -10.35 12.87 -11.04
C LEU A 84 -11.70 13.57 -11.13
N GLU A 85 -11.94 14.36 -12.19
CA GLU A 85 -13.23 15.00 -12.44
C GLU A 85 -14.35 13.97 -12.63
N GLU A 86 -14.09 12.88 -13.36
CA GLU A 86 -15.06 11.80 -13.52
C GLU A 86 -15.35 11.11 -12.18
N ALA A 87 -14.31 10.79 -11.41
CA ALA A 87 -14.46 10.16 -10.09
C ALA A 87 -15.28 11.03 -9.14
N GLU A 88 -14.98 12.32 -9.06
CA GLU A 88 -15.67 13.28 -8.17
C GLU A 88 -17.12 13.53 -8.60
N ARG A 89 -17.37 13.74 -9.89
CA ARG A 89 -18.71 14.14 -10.35
C ARG A 89 -19.66 12.98 -10.56
N LYS A 90 -19.18 11.83 -11.02
CA LYS A 90 -20.04 10.69 -11.37
C LYS A 90 -20.05 9.61 -10.30
N GLY A 91 -19.05 9.55 -9.42
CA GLY A 91 -18.92 8.46 -8.44
C GLY A 91 -19.09 7.09 -9.11
N TYR A 92 -19.93 6.23 -8.53
CA TYR A 92 -20.25 4.89 -9.05
C TYR A 92 -21.06 4.87 -10.36
N GLN A 93 -21.57 6.00 -10.85
CA GLN A 93 -22.14 6.10 -12.20
C GLN A 93 -21.06 6.30 -13.27
N GLY A 94 -19.83 6.65 -12.86
CA GLY A 94 -18.65 6.73 -13.71
C GLY A 94 -17.78 5.48 -13.62
N ARG A 95 -16.62 5.53 -14.26
CA ARG A 95 -15.68 4.40 -14.30
C ARG A 95 -14.88 4.24 -13.02
N PHE A 96 -14.64 5.31 -12.28
CA PHE A 96 -13.68 5.36 -11.16
C PHE A 96 -14.39 5.58 -9.80
N GLY A 97 -15.55 4.94 -9.62
CA GLY A 97 -16.41 5.16 -8.45
C GLY A 97 -15.84 4.68 -7.13
N ALA A 98 -14.92 3.70 -7.13
CA ALA A 98 -14.22 3.25 -5.94
C ALA A 98 -13.02 4.14 -5.55
N GLY A 99 -12.87 5.29 -6.21
CA GLY A 99 -11.74 6.18 -6.07
C GLY A 99 -10.62 5.88 -7.06
N THR A 100 -9.48 6.56 -6.88
CA THR A 100 -8.33 6.45 -7.78
C THR A 100 -7.10 5.95 -7.02
N PRO A 101 -6.24 5.12 -7.64
CA PRO A 101 -4.95 4.76 -7.06
C PRO A 101 -4.03 5.98 -6.96
N ARG A 102 -2.81 5.83 -6.44
CA ARG A 102 -1.80 6.89 -6.53
C ARG A 102 -1.44 7.22 -7.99
N VAL A 103 -1.04 8.47 -8.26
CA VAL A 103 -0.70 8.93 -9.62
C VAL A 103 0.48 8.21 -10.27
N SER A 104 1.34 7.54 -9.48
CA SER A 104 2.48 6.76 -9.98
C SER A 104 2.11 5.37 -10.47
N ASP A 105 0.88 4.89 -10.24
CA ASP A 105 0.44 3.57 -10.68
C ASP A 105 -1.04 3.57 -11.11
N GLY A 106 -1.28 3.45 -12.41
CA GLY A 106 -2.61 3.44 -13.01
C GLY A 106 -3.25 2.06 -13.16
N SER A 107 -2.66 0.98 -12.62
CA SER A 107 -3.11 -0.40 -12.86
C SER A 107 -4.59 -0.60 -12.57
N PHE A 108 -5.06 -0.11 -11.41
CA PHE A 108 -6.48 -0.21 -11.05
C PHE A 108 -7.42 0.66 -11.88
N LEU A 109 -6.94 1.70 -12.57
CA LEU A 109 -7.79 2.48 -13.48
C LEU A 109 -8.23 1.65 -14.68
N PHE A 110 -7.35 0.79 -15.21
CA PHE A 110 -7.71 -0.13 -16.29
C PHE A 110 -8.73 -1.18 -15.83
N LEU A 111 -8.55 -1.74 -14.64
CA LEU A 111 -9.50 -2.72 -14.11
C LEU A 111 -10.86 -2.09 -13.82
N GLN A 112 -10.90 -0.92 -13.18
CA GLN A 112 -12.13 -0.18 -12.95
C GLN A 112 -12.83 0.18 -14.28
N HIS A 113 -12.07 0.59 -15.31
CA HIS A 113 -12.60 0.78 -16.65
C HIS A 113 -13.25 -0.51 -17.20
N MET A 114 -12.60 -1.68 -17.07
CA MET A 114 -13.21 -2.95 -17.49
C MET A 114 -14.45 -3.29 -16.67
N ILE A 115 -14.43 -3.12 -15.34
CA ILE A 115 -15.58 -3.38 -14.47
C ILE A 115 -16.78 -2.51 -14.87
N SER A 116 -16.57 -1.25 -15.25
CA SER A 116 -17.65 -0.36 -15.73
C SER A 116 -18.37 -0.86 -17.00
N LYS A 117 -17.79 -1.84 -17.71
CA LYS A 117 -18.31 -2.46 -18.93
C LYS A 117 -18.91 -3.84 -18.69
N MET A 118 -19.02 -4.28 -17.43
CA MET A 118 -19.70 -5.54 -17.14
C MET A 118 -21.18 -5.46 -17.53
N GLN A 119 -21.70 -6.53 -18.12
CA GLN A 119 -23.13 -6.77 -18.25
C GLN A 119 -23.72 -7.02 -16.85
N PRO A 120 -24.97 -6.62 -16.58
CA PRO A 120 -25.66 -7.05 -15.37
C PRO A 120 -25.75 -8.58 -15.33
N TYR A 121 -25.84 -9.11 -14.12
CA TYR A 121 -26.05 -10.54 -13.89
C TYR A 121 -27.33 -10.77 -13.09
N ASP A 122 -28.25 -11.56 -13.63
CA ASP A 122 -29.42 -12.07 -12.93
C ASP A 122 -29.48 -13.60 -13.14
N PRO A 123 -29.37 -14.41 -12.08
CA PRO A 123 -29.50 -15.86 -12.20
C PRO A 123 -30.88 -16.31 -12.72
N ASN A 124 -31.90 -15.47 -12.63
CA ASN A 124 -33.25 -15.75 -13.13
C ASN A 124 -33.48 -15.27 -14.58
N ASP A 125 -32.60 -14.41 -15.10
CA ASP A 125 -32.63 -13.93 -16.49
C ASP A 125 -31.23 -13.94 -17.13
N PRO A 126 -30.64 -15.12 -17.34
CA PRO A 126 -29.30 -15.25 -17.90
C PRO A 126 -29.23 -14.85 -19.39
N VAL A 127 -30.37 -14.59 -20.04
CA VAL A 127 -30.41 -14.16 -21.45
C VAL A 127 -30.19 -12.66 -21.54
N ASN A 128 -30.89 -11.86 -20.73
CA ASN A 128 -30.75 -10.40 -20.75
C ASN A 128 -29.71 -9.88 -19.75
N ALA A 129 -29.39 -10.67 -18.72
CA ALA A 129 -28.37 -10.36 -17.72
C ALA A 129 -27.39 -11.54 -17.57
N PRO A 130 -26.61 -11.85 -18.62
CA PRO A 130 -25.71 -13.01 -18.65
C PRO A 130 -24.47 -12.85 -17.76
N GLY A 131 -24.22 -11.66 -17.22
CA GLY A 131 -22.98 -11.31 -16.54
C GLY A 131 -21.75 -11.32 -17.44
N THR A 132 -20.60 -11.11 -16.83
CA THR A 132 -19.32 -10.90 -17.50
C THR A 132 -18.20 -11.70 -16.85
N ARG A 133 -17.18 -12.07 -17.65
CA ARG A 133 -15.88 -12.56 -17.17
C ARG A 133 -14.74 -11.67 -17.66
N ILE A 134 -13.81 -11.37 -16.77
CA ILE A 134 -12.63 -10.55 -17.03
C ILE A 134 -11.38 -11.37 -16.74
N GLY A 135 -10.41 -11.33 -17.65
CA GLY A 135 -9.02 -11.73 -17.40
C GLY A 135 -8.11 -10.52 -17.59
N ILE A 136 -7.40 -10.11 -16.53
CA ILE A 136 -6.43 -9.00 -16.60
C ILE A 136 -5.07 -9.44 -16.06
N VAL A 137 -3.99 -9.02 -16.73
CA VAL A 137 -2.63 -9.28 -16.29
C VAL A 137 -2.10 -8.09 -15.49
N PHE A 138 -1.48 -8.35 -14.35
CA PHE A 138 -0.85 -7.34 -13.50
C PHE A 138 0.58 -7.72 -13.10
N ASN A 139 1.33 -6.73 -12.64
CA ASN A 139 2.48 -6.96 -11.76
C ASN A 139 2.00 -7.21 -10.31
N GLY A 140 2.91 -7.27 -9.34
CA GLY A 140 2.54 -7.48 -7.93
C GLY A 140 1.84 -6.29 -7.26
N SER A 141 1.92 -5.07 -7.81
CA SER A 141 1.46 -3.85 -7.11
C SER A 141 -0.02 -3.88 -6.69
N PRO A 142 -0.97 -4.32 -7.54
CA PRO A 142 -2.38 -4.43 -7.17
C PRO A 142 -2.67 -5.34 -5.98
N LEU A 143 -1.78 -6.27 -5.61
CA LEU A 143 -1.99 -7.20 -4.50
C LEU A 143 -1.94 -6.51 -3.12
N PHE A 144 -1.02 -5.54 -2.94
CA PHE A 144 -0.68 -5.03 -1.60
C PHE A 144 -0.48 -3.52 -1.50
N THR A 145 -0.39 -2.79 -2.62
CA THR A 145 -0.18 -1.34 -2.56
C THR A 145 -1.38 -0.66 -1.89
N GLY A 146 -1.13 0.34 -1.05
CA GLY A 146 -2.13 1.24 -0.46
C GLY A 146 -2.66 0.71 0.86
N GLY A 147 -2.41 1.45 1.94
CA GLY A 147 -2.90 1.15 3.29
C GLY A 147 -4.40 1.43 3.44
N ALA A 148 -4.94 1.21 4.65
CA ALA A 148 -6.37 1.35 4.88
C ALA A 148 -6.87 2.78 4.62
N GLY A 149 -7.98 2.91 3.89
CA GLY A 149 -8.50 4.21 3.44
C GLY A 149 -7.71 4.88 2.31
N GLN A 150 -6.69 4.23 1.73
CA GLN A 150 -6.03 4.68 0.50
C GLN A 150 -6.70 4.05 -0.73
N GLY A 151 -6.59 4.74 -1.87
CA GLY A 151 -7.36 4.41 -3.08
C GLY A 151 -7.20 2.96 -3.55
N GLU A 152 -6.00 2.39 -3.56
CA GLU A 152 -5.79 1.00 -3.97
C GLU A 152 -6.44 -0.01 -3.03
N SER A 153 -6.44 0.26 -1.72
CA SER A 153 -7.10 -0.57 -0.71
C SER A 153 -8.62 -0.49 -0.85
N GLU A 154 -9.17 0.71 -1.06
CA GLU A 154 -10.60 0.93 -1.28
C GLU A 154 -11.09 0.30 -2.59
N ILE A 155 -10.27 0.33 -3.65
CA ILE A 155 -10.60 -0.35 -4.92
C ILE A 155 -10.59 -1.87 -4.73
N ARG A 156 -9.59 -2.44 -4.03
CA ARG A 156 -9.60 -3.87 -3.69
C ARG A 156 -10.80 -4.25 -2.85
N ARG A 157 -11.08 -3.47 -1.81
CA ARG A 157 -12.26 -3.62 -0.95
C ARG A 157 -13.54 -3.68 -1.79
N TRP A 158 -13.74 -2.70 -2.66
CA TRP A 158 -14.90 -2.64 -3.54
C TRP A 158 -15.03 -3.89 -4.42
N ILE A 159 -13.93 -4.36 -5.01
CA ILE A 159 -13.94 -5.58 -5.85
C ILE A 159 -14.27 -6.84 -5.04
N LEU A 160 -13.72 -6.96 -3.83
CA LEU A 160 -13.88 -8.13 -2.95
C LEU A 160 -15.28 -8.16 -2.31
N GLU A 161 -15.78 -7.03 -1.81
CA GLU A 161 -17.11 -6.92 -1.20
C GLU A 161 -18.25 -7.09 -2.21
N ASN A 162 -18.03 -6.75 -3.49
CA ASN A 162 -18.96 -7.08 -4.57
C ASN A 162 -18.83 -8.53 -5.07
N ASP A 163 -17.95 -9.33 -4.46
CA ASP A 163 -17.70 -10.74 -4.82
C ASP A 163 -17.34 -10.93 -6.30
N TRP A 164 -16.54 -10.02 -6.87
CA TRP A 164 -16.15 -10.10 -8.29
C TRP A 164 -14.83 -10.81 -8.52
N LEU A 165 -13.85 -10.68 -7.63
CA LEU A 165 -12.56 -11.35 -7.79
C LEU A 165 -12.71 -12.85 -7.57
N GLU A 166 -12.49 -13.66 -8.61
CA GLU A 166 -12.73 -15.10 -8.55
C GLU A 166 -11.44 -15.90 -8.35
N ALA A 167 -10.35 -15.51 -9.04
CA ALA A 167 -9.05 -16.13 -8.88
C ALA A 167 -7.89 -15.18 -9.18
N ILE A 168 -6.72 -15.45 -8.59
CA ILE A 168 -5.45 -14.84 -8.95
C ILE A 168 -4.45 -15.96 -9.22
N ILE A 169 -3.82 -15.93 -10.38
CA ILE A 169 -2.84 -16.94 -10.81
C ILE A 169 -1.47 -16.26 -10.91
N ALA A 170 -0.51 -16.64 -10.08
CA ALA A 170 0.87 -16.20 -10.20
C ALA A 170 1.56 -16.96 -11.34
N LEU A 171 2.02 -16.26 -12.35
CA LEU A 171 2.73 -16.83 -13.49
C LEU A 171 4.24 -16.94 -13.21
N PRO A 172 4.97 -17.78 -13.96
CA PRO A 172 6.43 -17.78 -13.91
C PRO A 172 7.01 -16.39 -14.15
N ASP A 173 8.13 -16.10 -13.50
CA ASP A 173 8.97 -14.95 -13.81
C ASP A 173 9.53 -15.08 -15.25
N GLN A 174 10.10 -13.99 -15.79
CA GLN A 174 10.73 -14.02 -17.12
C GLN A 174 9.82 -14.57 -18.25
N MET A 175 8.51 -14.39 -18.12
CA MET A 175 7.50 -14.73 -19.14
C MET A 175 7.30 -13.63 -20.19
N PHE A 176 7.72 -12.40 -19.89
CA PHE A 176 7.60 -11.23 -20.76
C PHE A 176 8.95 -10.78 -21.30
N TYR A 177 8.97 -10.28 -22.54
CA TYR A 177 10.22 -9.85 -23.19
C TYR A 177 10.76 -8.53 -22.66
N ASN A 178 9.90 -7.68 -22.08
CA ASN A 178 10.28 -6.37 -21.54
C ASN A 178 10.63 -6.39 -20.04
N THR A 179 10.34 -7.48 -19.34
CA THR A 179 10.52 -7.53 -17.88
C THR A 179 10.64 -8.96 -17.36
N GLY A 180 11.53 -9.15 -16.38
CA GLY A 180 11.72 -10.42 -15.69
C GLY A 180 10.83 -10.59 -14.45
N ILE A 181 9.96 -9.63 -14.12
CA ILE A 181 9.15 -9.68 -12.88
C ILE A 181 8.11 -10.80 -12.89
N LEU A 182 7.66 -11.18 -11.68
CA LEU A 182 6.44 -11.96 -11.51
C LEU A 182 5.22 -11.18 -11.98
N THR A 183 4.32 -11.89 -12.65
CA THR A 183 3.06 -11.36 -13.15
C THR A 183 1.90 -12.23 -12.70
N TYR A 184 0.72 -11.64 -12.63
CA TYR A 184 -0.46 -12.28 -12.08
C TYR A 184 -1.62 -12.14 -13.05
N VAL A 185 -2.34 -13.21 -13.31
CA VAL A 185 -3.63 -13.15 -14.01
C VAL A 185 -4.72 -13.05 -12.96
N TRP A 186 -5.45 -11.96 -12.97
CA TRP A 186 -6.66 -11.79 -12.17
C TRP A 186 -7.86 -12.18 -13.02
N VAL A 187 -8.66 -13.10 -12.49
CA VAL A 187 -9.93 -13.53 -13.07
C VAL A 187 -11.05 -12.92 -12.23
N LEU A 188 -11.89 -12.10 -12.86
CA LEU A 188 -13.08 -11.54 -12.22
C LEU A 188 -14.34 -12.02 -12.92
N SER A 189 -15.41 -12.17 -12.15
CA SER A 189 -16.74 -12.44 -12.67
C SER A 189 -17.83 -11.99 -11.71
N ASN A 190 -18.87 -11.32 -12.22
CA ASN A 190 -20.10 -11.08 -11.47
C ASN A 190 -21.08 -12.26 -11.52
N ARG A 191 -20.73 -13.34 -12.23
CA ARG A 191 -21.51 -14.58 -12.38
C ARG A 191 -20.78 -15.80 -11.80
N LYS A 192 -20.19 -15.65 -10.62
CA LYS A 192 -19.50 -16.74 -9.92
C LYS A 192 -20.40 -17.97 -9.73
N GLU A 193 -19.85 -19.16 -9.96
CA GLU A 193 -20.48 -20.44 -9.59
C GLU A 193 -20.84 -20.46 -8.11
N ARG A 194 -21.92 -21.18 -7.74
CA ARG A 194 -22.40 -21.25 -6.34
C ARG A 194 -21.29 -21.60 -5.34
N ARG A 195 -20.40 -22.53 -5.68
CA ARG A 195 -19.29 -22.95 -4.81
C ARG A 195 -18.19 -21.91 -4.64
N ARG A 196 -18.12 -20.89 -5.50
CA ARG A 196 -17.11 -19.81 -5.49
C ARG A 196 -17.63 -18.51 -4.87
N LYS A 197 -18.90 -18.46 -4.46
CA LYS A 197 -19.50 -17.28 -3.86
C LYS A 197 -18.78 -16.90 -2.58
N SER A 198 -18.42 -15.63 -2.46
CA SER A 198 -17.62 -15.05 -1.37
C SER A 198 -16.24 -15.69 -1.20
N LYS A 199 -15.72 -16.35 -2.24
CA LYS A 199 -14.42 -17.02 -2.24
C LYS A 199 -13.49 -16.49 -3.33
N VAL A 200 -12.20 -16.53 -3.06
CA VAL A 200 -11.13 -16.26 -4.02
C VAL A 200 -10.15 -17.43 -4.04
N GLN A 201 -9.82 -17.92 -5.23
CA GLN A 201 -8.79 -18.95 -5.41
C GLN A 201 -7.45 -18.31 -5.77
N LEU A 202 -6.42 -18.52 -4.97
CA LEU A 202 -5.05 -18.16 -5.31
C LEU A 202 -4.35 -19.38 -5.89
N ILE A 203 -3.68 -19.23 -7.03
CA ILE A 203 -2.99 -20.32 -7.74
C ILE A 203 -1.54 -19.95 -7.98
N ASP A 204 -0.60 -20.65 -7.35
CA ASP A 204 0.83 -20.52 -7.63
C ASP A 204 1.23 -21.38 -8.82
N ALA A 205 1.32 -20.74 -10.00
CA ALA A 205 1.79 -21.36 -11.23
C ALA A 205 3.25 -20.96 -11.58
N THR A 206 4.03 -20.46 -10.62
CA THR A 206 5.40 -19.96 -10.88
C THR A 206 6.36 -21.05 -11.38
N ASN A 207 6.11 -22.31 -11.02
CA ASN A 207 6.88 -23.47 -11.45
C ASN A 207 6.39 -24.11 -12.76
N TYR A 208 5.31 -23.60 -13.36
CA TYR A 208 4.74 -24.14 -14.59
C TYR A 208 5.39 -23.50 -15.80
N PHE A 209 6.55 -23.99 -16.23
CA PHE A 209 7.20 -23.47 -17.42
C PHE A 209 8.12 -24.48 -18.09
N GLN A 210 8.38 -24.22 -19.36
CA GLN A 210 9.55 -24.72 -20.07
C GLN A 210 10.56 -23.58 -20.27
N ARG A 211 11.85 -23.87 -20.12
CA ARG A 211 12.91 -22.92 -20.45
C ARG A 211 13.03 -22.80 -21.98
N MET A 212 13.07 -21.56 -22.46
CA MET A 212 13.28 -21.27 -23.87
C MET A 212 14.71 -21.61 -24.29
N ARG A 213 14.89 -22.19 -25.47
CA ARG A 213 16.23 -22.46 -26.04
C ARG A 213 17.00 -21.19 -26.36
N LYS A 214 16.30 -20.15 -26.83
CA LYS A 214 16.86 -18.84 -27.14
C LYS A 214 16.08 -17.76 -26.39
N PRO A 215 16.73 -16.99 -25.52
CA PRO A 215 16.15 -15.83 -24.89
C PRO A 215 15.56 -14.80 -25.87
N LEU A 216 14.51 -14.09 -25.45
CA LEU A 216 13.96 -12.93 -26.17
C LEU A 216 13.80 -11.74 -25.21
N GLY A 217 14.75 -10.79 -25.24
CA GLY A 217 14.79 -9.71 -24.26
C GLY A 217 15.03 -10.25 -22.85
N GLU A 218 14.10 -10.02 -21.92
CA GLU A 218 14.05 -10.63 -20.57
C GLU A 218 13.33 -11.99 -20.55
N LYS A 219 12.65 -12.36 -21.63
CA LYS A 219 11.89 -13.61 -21.68
C LYS A 219 12.84 -14.81 -21.71
N ARG A 220 12.67 -15.73 -20.78
CA ARG A 220 13.43 -16.99 -20.65
C ARG A 220 12.53 -18.21 -20.49
N LYS A 221 11.28 -18.01 -20.08
CA LYS A 221 10.32 -19.05 -19.76
C LYS A 221 9.09 -18.93 -20.65
N GLU A 222 8.47 -20.06 -20.96
CA GLU A 222 7.22 -20.13 -21.68
C GLU A 222 6.30 -21.21 -21.11
N LEU A 223 4.99 -20.97 -21.21
CA LEU A 223 3.98 -21.95 -20.87
C LEU A 223 3.78 -22.89 -22.05
N THR A 224 3.89 -24.19 -21.81
CA THR A 224 3.49 -25.22 -22.77
C THR A 224 1.98 -25.42 -22.74
N GLU A 225 1.40 -26.05 -23.76
CA GLU A 225 -0.02 -26.44 -23.77
C GLU A 225 -0.39 -27.31 -22.55
N ALA A 226 0.52 -28.20 -22.14
CA ALA A 226 0.33 -29.01 -20.93
C ALA A 226 0.28 -28.13 -19.67
N ASN A 227 1.16 -27.13 -19.55
CA ASN A 227 1.12 -26.19 -18.42
C ASN A 227 -0.20 -25.40 -18.40
N ILE A 228 -0.67 -24.92 -19.56
CA ILE A 228 -1.94 -24.18 -19.66
C ILE A 228 -3.11 -25.08 -19.26
N ALA A 229 -3.13 -26.33 -19.73
CA ALA A 229 -4.16 -27.30 -19.38
C ALA A 229 -4.17 -27.61 -17.87
N ASP A 230 -3.01 -27.78 -17.25
CA ASP A 230 -2.90 -28.05 -15.82
C ASP A 230 -3.36 -26.86 -14.98
N ILE A 231 -2.93 -25.64 -15.29
CA ILE A 231 -3.38 -24.42 -14.61
C ILE A 231 -4.91 -24.27 -14.75
N THR A 232 -5.44 -24.49 -15.95
CA THR A 232 -6.88 -24.42 -16.22
C THR A 232 -7.66 -25.48 -15.44
N ARG A 233 -7.10 -26.70 -15.32
CA ARG A 233 -7.67 -27.79 -14.53
C ARG A 233 -7.65 -27.48 -13.03
N ILE A 234 -6.56 -26.93 -12.50
CA ILE A 234 -6.43 -26.52 -11.08
C ILE A 234 -7.47 -25.43 -10.78
N TYR A 235 -7.54 -24.43 -11.65
CA TYR A 235 -8.55 -23.39 -11.57
C TYR A 235 -9.95 -24.01 -11.59
N GLY A 236 -10.30 -24.81 -12.60
CA GLY A 236 -11.62 -25.44 -12.73
C GLY A 236 -11.99 -26.41 -11.60
N ALA A 237 -11.02 -27.14 -11.05
CA ALA A 237 -11.22 -28.07 -9.95
C ALA A 237 -11.68 -27.36 -8.68
N PHE A 238 -11.13 -26.17 -8.39
CA PHE A 238 -11.43 -25.38 -7.18
C PHE A 238 -11.29 -26.23 -5.91
N GLN A 239 -10.09 -26.77 -5.72
CA GLN A 239 -9.73 -27.61 -4.58
C GLN A 239 -8.47 -27.03 -3.91
N GLU A 240 -8.37 -27.25 -2.60
CA GLU A 240 -7.17 -26.93 -1.81
C GLU A 240 -6.04 -27.89 -2.18
N THR A 241 -4.91 -27.35 -2.63
CA THR A 241 -3.65 -28.07 -2.91
C THR A 241 -2.46 -27.21 -2.47
N GLU A 242 -1.24 -27.69 -2.65
CA GLU A 242 -0.06 -26.85 -2.39
C GLU A 242 -0.02 -25.62 -3.30
N GLU A 243 -0.47 -25.78 -4.54
CA GLU A 243 -0.49 -24.75 -5.59
C GLU A 243 -1.80 -23.95 -5.61
N SER A 244 -2.87 -24.41 -4.93
CA SER A 244 -4.20 -23.79 -5.00
C SER A 244 -4.76 -23.59 -3.60
N LYS A 245 -4.93 -22.34 -3.19
CA LYS A 245 -5.48 -21.97 -1.87
C LYS A 245 -6.77 -21.18 -2.02
N ILE A 246 -7.78 -21.47 -1.21
CA ILE A 246 -9.12 -20.87 -1.29
C ILE A 246 -9.40 -20.08 -0.01
N PHE A 247 -9.69 -18.80 -0.18
CA PHE A 247 -9.94 -17.87 0.92
C PHE A 247 -11.35 -17.32 0.84
N ASP A 248 -11.93 -16.98 1.98
CA ASP A 248 -13.05 -16.03 2.04
C ASP A 248 -12.59 -14.65 1.57
N THR A 249 -13.50 -13.88 0.97
CA THR A 249 -13.20 -12.48 0.61
C THR A 249 -12.77 -11.64 1.82
N GLU A 250 -13.29 -11.97 3.01
CA GLU A 250 -12.96 -11.31 4.28
C GLU A 250 -11.56 -11.68 4.81
N ASP A 251 -10.96 -12.79 4.38
CA ASP A 251 -9.61 -13.18 4.83
C ASP A 251 -8.54 -12.20 4.31
N PHE A 252 -8.88 -11.37 3.32
CA PHE A 252 -8.03 -10.29 2.80
C PHE A 252 -8.25 -8.95 3.50
N ALA A 253 -9.25 -8.85 4.38
CA ALA A 253 -9.52 -7.65 5.15
C ALA A 253 -8.68 -7.62 6.43
N TYR A 254 -8.31 -6.42 6.87
CA TYR A 254 -7.64 -6.19 8.13
C TYR A 254 -8.09 -4.87 8.77
N HIS A 255 -8.02 -4.78 10.10
CA HIS A 255 -8.11 -3.53 10.84
C HIS A 255 -6.71 -2.90 10.90
N GLU A 256 -6.58 -1.69 10.40
CA GLU A 256 -5.42 -0.84 10.62
C GLU A 256 -5.69 0.03 11.85
N VAL A 257 -5.04 -0.30 12.97
CA VAL A 257 -5.22 0.41 14.24
C VAL A 257 -4.02 1.30 14.51
N THR A 258 -4.27 2.52 14.98
CA THR A 258 -3.18 3.41 15.43
C THR A 258 -2.88 3.12 16.89
N VAL A 259 -1.65 2.70 17.16
CA VAL A 259 -1.13 2.50 18.52
C VAL A 259 -0.42 3.77 18.94
N GLU A 260 -0.94 4.41 19.98
CA GLU A 260 -0.34 5.59 20.59
C GLU A 260 0.43 5.19 21.84
N ARG A 261 1.53 5.89 22.10
CA ARG A 261 2.34 5.75 23.32
C ARG A 261 2.45 7.10 24.00
N PRO A 262 2.56 7.14 25.34
CA PRO A 262 2.48 8.40 26.05
C PRO A 262 3.77 9.20 25.90
N LEU A 263 3.59 10.51 25.71
CA LEU A 263 4.66 11.49 25.70
C LEU A 263 5.26 11.61 27.09
N ARG A 264 6.59 11.51 27.17
CA ARG A 264 7.36 11.70 28.40
C ARG A 264 8.46 12.71 28.16
N LEU A 265 8.48 13.75 28.98
CA LEU A 265 9.41 14.87 28.84
C LEU A 265 10.13 15.10 30.16
N SER A 266 11.45 15.23 30.05
CA SER A 266 12.28 15.79 31.12
C SER A 266 12.67 17.23 30.77
N PHE A 267 12.96 18.01 31.80
CA PHE A 267 13.31 19.43 31.67
C PHE A 267 14.55 19.73 32.48
N GLN A 268 15.53 20.35 31.83
CA GLN A 268 16.77 20.77 32.47
C GLN A 268 17.15 22.15 31.94
N ALA A 269 17.39 23.09 32.85
CA ALA A 269 17.69 24.48 32.51
C ALA A 269 19.19 24.70 32.26
N THR A 270 19.77 23.96 31.30
CA THR A 270 21.19 24.13 30.94
C THR A 270 21.42 25.47 30.23
N PRO A 271 22.65 26.03 30.26
CA PRO A 271 22.98 27.22 29.50
C PRO A 271 22.62 27.12 28.01
N GLU A 272 22.81 25.94 27.41
CA GLU A 272 22.50 25.64 26.02
C GLU A 272 20.99 25.65 25.76
N ALA A 273 20.19 25.00 26.62
CA ALA A 273 18.73 24.97 26.50
C ALA A 273 18.13 26.38 26.64
N ILE A 274 18.66 27.17 27.58
CA ILE A 274 18.25 28.57 27.77
C ILE A 274 18.61 29.41 26.55
N LYS A 275 19.81 29.22 25.98
CA LYS A 275 20.22 29.92 24.75
C LYS A 275 19.32 29.54 23.57
N ALA A 276 19.04 28.25 23.37
CA ALA A 276 18.14 27.78 22.33
C ALA A 276 16.74 28.41 22.48
N LEU A 277 16.19 28.44 23.71
CA LEU A 277 14.93 29.10 24.00
C LEU A 277 14.94 30.58 23.58
N GLN A 278 16.01 31.32 23.85
CA GLN A 278 16.13 32.74 23.50
C GLN A 278 16.03 33.00 22.00
N GLU A 279 16.47 32.06 21.18
CA GLU A 279 16.44 32.15 19.72
C GLU A 279 15.06 31.79 19.12
N THR A 280 14.16 31.20 19.91
CA THR A 280 12.82 30.83 19.44
C THR A 280 11.95 32.05 19.11
N LYS A 281 11.08 31.90 18.11
CA LYS A 281 10.06 32.91 17.78
C LYS A 281 9.11 33.16 18.94
N THR A 282 8.81 32.13 19.72
CA THR A 282 7.98 32.21 20.92
C THR A 282 8.58 33.19 21.93
N PHE A 283 9.87 33.05 22.22
CA PHE A 283 10.53 33.86 23.23
C PHE A 283 10.78 35.28 22.71
N THR A 284 11.32 35.43 21.51
CA THR A 284 11.60 36.75 20.90
C THR A 284 10.35 37.61 20.71
N ALA A 285 9.20 36.99 20.41
CA ALA A 285 7.93 37.70 20.26
C ALA A 285 7.44 38.39 21.54
N LEU A 286 7.89 37.97 22.73
CA LEU A 286 7.54 38.62 24.00
C LEU A 286 7.92 40.10 24.01
N ALA A 287 9.04 40.45 23.40
CA ALA A 287 9.54 41.82 23.28
C ALA A 287 9.08 42.53 21.99
N THR A 288 7.99 42.06 21.37
CA THR A 288 7.39 42.70 20.19
C THR A 288 5.99 43.25 20.53
N SER A 289 5.54 44.29 19.82
CA SER A 289 4.23 44.90 20.05
C SER A 289 3.53 45.21 18.74
N ARG A 290 2.24 44.84 18.65
CA ARG A 290 1.34 45.19 17.54
C ARG A 290 0.63 46.54 17.73
N LYS A 291 0.84 47.22 18.87
CA LYS A 291 0.24 48.53 19.14
C LYS A 291 0.86 49.59 18.22
N LYS A 292 0.03 50.48 17.67
CA LYS A 292 0.47 51.53 16.73
C LYS A 292 0.80 52.87 17.39
N ALA A 293 0.22 53.16 18.56
CA ALA A 293 0.38 54.44 19.24
C ALA A 293 1.52 54.42 20.27
N GLU A 294 2.33 55.48 20.27
CA GLU A 294 3.26 55.78 21.36
C GLU A 294 2.53 56.53 22.48
N PRO A 295 2.88 56.33 23.77
CA PRO A 295 3.98 55.52 24.30
C PRO A 295 3.63 54.03 24.52
N ALA A 296 2.39 53.61 24.20
CA ALA A 296 1.87 52.29 24.54
C ALA A 296 2.60 51.14 23.82
N ARG A 297 3.16 51.39 22.63
CA ARG A 297 3.99 50.42 21.90
C ARG A 297 5.35 50.21 22.58
N SER A 298 6.08 51.28 22.88
CA SER A 298 7.39 51.20 23.55
C SER A 298 7.28 50.58 24.94
N GLN A 299 6.26 50.97 25.72
CA GLN A 299 6.00 50.40 27.05
C GLN A 299 5.73 48.88 27.00
N ALA A 300 5.01 48.40 25.98
CA ALA A 300 4.73 46.98 25.81
C ALA A 300 6.00 46.18 25.44
N ILE A 301 6.87 46.72 24.59
CA ILE A 301 8.15 46.11 24.23
C ILE A 301 9.05 46.01 25.46
N GLU A 302 9.12 47.08 26.25
CA GLU A 302 9.95 47.14 27.46
C GLU A 302 9.44 46.17 28.54
N ALA A 303 8.12 46.09 28.75
CA ALA A 303 7.51 45.09 29.63
C ALA A 303 7.82 43.66 29.16
N GLY A 304 7.79 43.43 27.84
CA GLY A 304 8.17 42.16 27.22
C GLY A 304 9.62 41.76 27.49
N LYS A 305 10.57 42.70 27.33
CA LYS A 305 11.99 42.49 27.67
C LYS A 305 12.18 42.18 29.15
N ARG A 306 11.52 42.92 30.04
CA ARG A 306 11.55 42.63 31.48
C ARG A 306 11.06 41.22 31.80
N LEU A 307 9.99 40.77 31.13
CA LEU A 307 9.48 39.41 31.29
C LEU A 307 10.48 38.37 30.79
N GLN A 308 11.12 38.60 29.63
CA GLN A 308 12.19 37.73 29.13
C GLN A 308 13.32 37.60 30.16
N ASP A 309 13.85 38.72 30.66
CA ASP A 309 14.93 38.71 31.65
C ASP A 309 14.56 37.94 32.92
N VAL A 310 13.32 38.10 33.40
CA VAL A 310 12.81 37.37 34.57
C VAL A 310 12.69 35.88 34.30
N ILE A 311 12.24 35.47 33.11
CA ILE A 311 12.17 34.05 32.74
C ILE A 311 13.59 33.45 32.72
N ILE A 312 14.56 34.12 32.08
CA ILE A 312 15.94 33.63 32.02
C ILE A 312 16.54 33.51 33.42
N LYS A 313 16.39 34.53 34.26
CA LYS A 313 16.85 34.50 35.67
C LYS A 313 16.13 33.44 36.51
N THR A 314 14.90 33.09 36.16
CA THR A 314 14.16 32.02 36.82
C THR A 314 14.75 30.67 36.42
N LEU A 315 14.92 30.41 35.12
CA LEU A 315 15.50 29.18 34.61
C LEU A 315 16.94 28.96 35.11
N GLN A 316 17.78 30.00 35.09
CA GLN A 316 19.12 29.94 35.67
C GLN A 316 19.11 29.64 37.18
N GLY A 317 18.08 30.12 37.89
CA GLY A 317 17.91 29.91 39.32
C GLY A 317 17.41 28.51 39.70
N LEU A 318 16.85 27.74 38.75
CA LEU A 318 16.48 26.34 38.96
C LEU A 318 17.72 25.42 38.98
N GLY A 319 18.88 25.91 38.52
CA GLY A 319 20.13 25.16 38.50
C GLY A 319 20.28 24.28 37.26
N SER A 320 21.51 24.21 36.74
CA SER A 320 21.83 23.40 35.54
C SER A 320 21.81 21.91 35.82
N GLU A 321 22.04 21.48 37.05
CA GLU A 321 22.12 20.06 37.43
C GLU A 321 20.76 19.43 37.76
N GLN A 322 19.74 20.26 38.00
CA GLN A 322 18.42 19.76 38.38
C GLN A 322 17.66 19.31 37.13
N VAL A 323 17.30 18.03 37.10
CA VAL A 323 16.44 17.44 36.07
C VAL A 323 15.04 17.26 36.66
N PHE A 324 14.05 17.87 36.02
CA PHE A 324 12.64 17.66 36.33
C PHE A 324 12.11 16.55 35.43
N LEU A 325 11.59 15.49 36.03
CA LEU A 325 10.95 14.37 35.32
C LEU A 325 9.44 14.55 35.15
N ASN A 326 8.86 15.57 35.81
CA ASN A 326 7.44 15.86 35.74
C ASN A 326 7.19 17.26 35.12
N ARG A 327 6.35 17.30 34.08
CA ARG A 327 6.02 18.54 33.36
C ARG A 327 5.29 19.56 34.23
N ASP A 328 4.39 19.12 35.10
CA ASP A 328 3.60 20.03 35.93
C ASP A 328 4.45 20.62 37.05
N GLU A 329 5.36 19.83 37.64
CA GLU A 329 6.35 20.33 38.60
C GLU A 329 7.24 21.40 37.98
N PHE A 330 7.81 21.13 36.81
CA PHE A 330 8.64 22.12 36.09
C PHE A 330 7.83 23.37 35.73
N THR A 331 6.62 23.19 35.22
CA THR A 331 5.71 24.29 34.85
C THR A 331 5.39 25.17 36.06
N ASN A 332 5.15 24.56 37.22
CA ASN A 332 4.87 25.29 38.46
C ASN A 332 6.12 25.98 39.00
N ALA A 333 7.29 25.34 38.94
CA ALA A 333 8.57 25.93 39.36
C ALA A 333 8.88 27.20 38.55
N VAL A 334 8.69 27.17 37.22
CA VAL A 334 8.85 28.36 36.36
C VAL A 334 7.80 29.42 36.68
N ARG A 335 6.55 29.04 36.89
CA ARG A 335 5.45 29.98 37.18
C ARG A 335 5.67 30.71 38.51
N GLU A 336 5.95 29.97 39.58
CA GLU A 336 6.18 30.57 40.89
C GLU A 336 7.49 31.37 40.91
N GLY A 337 8.56 30.88 40.27
CA GLY A 337 9.81 31.65 40.17
C GLY A 337 9.67 32.99 39.43
N VAL A 338 8.83 33.06 38.39
CA VAL A 338 8.50 34.33 37.72
C VAL A 338 7.67 35.25 38.64
N LYS A 339 6.73 34.68 39.41
CA LYS A 339 5.85 35.41 40.34
C LYS A 339 6.61 35.97 41.54
N GLU A 340 7.53 35.22 42.12
CA GLU A 340 8.43 35.66 43.19
C GLU A 340 9.32 36.85 42.76
N ARG A 341 9.67 36.90 41.46
CA ARG A 341 10.39 38.01 40.84
C ARG A 341 9.48 39.16 40.40
N GLY A 342 8.22 39.18 40.86
CA GLY A 342 7.29 40.30 40.70
C GLY A 342 6.64 40.41 39.32
N GLN A 343 6.72 39.38 38.47
CA GLN A 343 6.11 39.36 37.14
C GLN A 343 4.99 38.32 37.04
N LYS A 344 4.13 38.46 36.03
CA LYS A 344 3.12 37.46 35.69
C LYS A 344 3.39 36.92 34.30
N ILE A 345 3.31 35.61 34.15
CA ILE A 345 3.39 34.92 32.86
C ILE A 345 2.00 34.38 32.49
N SER A 346 1.59 34.59 31.24
CA SER A 346 0.34 34.00 30.75
C SER A 346 0.49 32.49 30.56
N ILE A 347 -0.59 31.74 30.80
CA ILE A 347 -0.62 30.28 30.61
C ILE A 347 -0.18 29.89 29.19
N THR A 348 -0.61 30.67 28.18
CA THR A 348 -0.25 30.43 26.78
C THR A 348 1.26 30.55 26.53
N VAL A 349 1.92 31.57 27.09
CA VAL A 349 3.37 31.74 26.95
C VAL A 349 4.10 30.65 27.72
N LEU A 350 3.68 30.38 28.95
CA LEU A 350 4.27 29.35 29.80
C LEU A 350 4.24 27.97 29.13
N ARG A 351 3.09 27.54 28.60
CA ARG A 351 2.95 26.27 27.87
C ARG A 351 3.91 26.17 26.69
N LYS A 352 4.09 27.26 25.93
CA LYS A 352 5.03 27.25 24.81
C LYS A 352 6.48 27.15 25.28
N ILE A 353 6.87 27.90 26.31
CA ILE A 353 8.24 27.83 26.85
C ILE A 353 8.54 26.41 27.37
N VAL A 354 7.60 25.81 28.10
CA VAL A 354 7.73 24.42 28.58
C VAL A 354 7.88 23.46 27.40
N ALA A 355 7.06 23.60 26.35
CA ALA A 355 7.18 22.76 25.16
C ALA A 355 8.55 22.88 24.46
N GLU A 356 9.13 24.09 24.39
CA GLU A 356 10.45 24.32 23.76
C GLU A 356 11.62 23.77 24.60
N LEU A 357 11.45 23.69 25.93
CA LEU A 357 12.46 23.17 26.87
C LEU A 357 12.33 21.67 27.13
N GLY A 358 11.25 21.04 26.70
CA GLY A 358 11.00 19.63 26.93
C GLY A 358 11.87 18.74 26.06
N VAL A 359 12.55 17.78 26.69
CA VAL A 359 13.34 16.76 26.00
C VAL A 359 12.72 15.40 26.27
N LYS A 360 12.50 14.61 25.21
CA LYS A 360 11.92 13.26 25.32
C LYS A 360 12.79 12.38 26.20
N ASN A 361 12.16 11.78 27.21
CA ASN A 361 12.87 10.96 28.19
C ASN A 361 11.97 9.79 28.64
N PRO A 362 12.30 8.54 28.32
CA PRO A 362 11.52 7.36 28.72
C PRO A 362 11.33 7.20 30.23
N ASP A 363 12.26 7.74 31.04
CA ASP A 363 12.23 7.64 32.51
C ASP A 363 11.39 8.76 33.16
N ALA A 364 10.86 9.70 32.37
CA ALA A 364 10.03 10.78 32.87
C ALA A 364 8.56 10.38 33.05
N ASP A 365 7.82 11.18 33.81
CA ASP A 365 6.39 10.98 34.01
C ASP A 365 5.62 11.21 32.71
N ILE A 366 4.46 10.54 32.60
CA ILE A 366 3.54 10.71 31.49
C ILE A 366 2.99 12.14 31.48
N CYS A 367 3.10 12.80 30.32
CA CYS A 367 2.46 14.08 30.08
C CYS A 367 0.95 13.89 29.88
N LEU A 368 0.14 14.57 30.70
CA LEU A 368 -1.32 14.49 30.66
C LEU A 368 -1.97 15.74 30.10
N ASP A 369 -3.01 15.58 29.27
CA ASP A 369 -3.81 16.67 28.76
C ASP A 369 -4.64 17.34 29.86
N ALA A 370 -5.39 18.39 29.51
CA ALA A 370 -6.24 19.11 30.46
C ALA A 370 -7.39 18.27 31.07
N LYS A 371 -7.68 17.08 30.50
CA LYS A 371 -8.69 16.14 30.97
C LYS A 371 -8.08 14.98 31.78
N GLY A 372 -6.75 14.94 31.91
CA GLY A 372 -6.04 13.86 32.60
C GLY A 372 -5.76 12.64 31.72
N ASN A 373 -5.95 12.72 30.40
CA ASN A 373 -5.59 11.64 29.48
C ASN A 373 -4.12 11.76 29.07
N PRO A 374 -3.42 10.64 28.82
CA PRO A 374 -2.08 10.68 28.27
C PRO A 374 -2.02 11.40 26.92
N GLU A 375 -1.05 12.29 26.75
CA GLU A 375 -0.76 12.92 25.46
C GLU A 375 0.06 11.95 24.60
N PRO A 376 -0.25 11.80 23.30
CA PRO A 376 0.49 10.89 22.42
C PRO A 376 1.87 11.45 22.04
N ASP A 377 2.87 10.58 22.02
CA ASP A 377 4.17 10.84 21.38
C ASP A 377 4.12 10.46 19.90
N SER A 378 4.20 11.45 19.02
CA SER A 378 4.18 11.24 17.56
C SER A 378 5.33 10.39 17.04
N ASP A 379 6.47 10.34 17.74
CA ASP A 379 7.67 9.62 17.28
C ASP A 379 7.63 8.15 17.70
N LEU A 380 6.77 7.82 18.66
CA LEU A 380 6.54 6.44 19.14
C LEU A 380 5.19 5.89 18.68
N ARG A 381 4.43 6.66 17.89
CA ARG A 381 3.20 6.20 17.27
C ARG A 381 3.50 5.13 16.23
N ASP A 382 2.73 4.06 16.28
CA ASP A 382 2.80 2.97 15.30
C ASP A 382 1.41 2.60 14.75
N SER A 383 1.39 1.73 13.77
CA SER A 383 0.17 1.13 13.23
C SER A 383 0.28 -0.38 13.17
N GLU A 384 -0.74 -1.07 13.68
CA GLU A 384 -0.85 -2.52 13.60
C GLU A 384 -1.90 -2.93 12.57
N GLN A 385 -1.61 -3.98 11.81
CA GLN A 385 -2.55 -4.60 10.87
C GLN A 385 -3.06 -5.91 11.46
N ILE A 386 -4.31 -5.92 11.91
CA ILE A 386 -4.92 -7.03 12.61
C ILE A 386 -5.91 -7.72 11.65
N PRO A 387 -5.83 -9.04 11.43
CA PRO A 387 -6.78 -9.75 10.57
C PRO A 387 -8.24 -9.42 10.93
N PHE A 388 -9.10 -9.22 9.93
CA PHE A 388 -10.45 -8.69 10.18
C PHE A 388 -11.31 -9.54 11.13
N ARG A 389 -11.07 -10.85 11.15
CA ARG A 389 -11.76 -11.84 11.99
C ARG A 389 -11.19 -11.96 13.41
N GLU A 390 -10.05 -11.34 13.67
CA GLU A 390 -9.43 -11.33 15.00
C GLU A 390 -9.95 -10.15 15.83
N ASP A 391 -10.17 -10.40 17.13
CA ASP A 391 -10.56 -9.34 18.06
C ASP A 391 -9.37 -8.40 18.32
N VAL A 392 -9.59 -7.12 18.02
CA VAL A 392 -8.57 -6.07 18.10
C VAL A 392 -7.97 -5.95 19.50
N GLU A 393 -8.80 -6.03 20.54
CA GLU A 393 -8.34 -5.88 21.92
C GLU A 393 -7.54 -7.11 22.36
N ALA A 394 -8.02 -8.31 22.03
CA ALA A 394 -7.30 -9.55 22.31
C ALA A 394 -5.93 -9.61 21.62
N TYR A 395 -5.83 -9.17 20.36
CA TYR A 395 -4.56 -9.03 19.66
C TYR A 395 -3.66 -8.02 20.38
N PHE A 396 -4.19 -6.84 20.70
CA PHE A 396 -3.43 -5.76 21.34
C PHE A 396 -2.83 -6.18 22.70
N GLN A 397 -3.61 -6.86 23.53
CA GLN A 397 -3.15 -7.39 24.82
C GLN A 397 -2.06 -8.47 24.68
N ARG A 398 -2.09 -9.25 23.59
CA ARG A 398 -1.17 -10.37 23.36
C ARG A 398 0.13 -9.93 22.68
N GLU A 399 0.04 -9.08 21.67
CA GLU A 399 1.16 -8.76 20.79
C GLU A 399 1.79 -7.40 21.08
N VAL A 400 1.05 -6.43 21.64
CA VAL A 400 1.57 -5.06 21.84
C VAL A 400 1.91 -4.77 23.30
N ILE A 401 0.96 -5.01 24.22
CA ILE A 401 1.12 -4.69 25.65
C ILE A 401 2.37 -5.31 26.30
N PRO A 402 2.81 -6.54 26.00
CA PRO A 402 4.03 -7.10 26.58
C PRO A 402 5.30 -6.30 26.26
N TYR A 403 5.32 -5.58 25.14
CA TYR A 403 6.45 -4.77 24.69
C TYR A 403 6.24 -3.27 24.93
N ALA A 404 4.98 -2.82 25.02
CA ALA A 404 4.59 -1.43 25.31
C ALA A 404 3.41 -1.38 26.32
N PRO A 405 3.67 -1.55 27.62
CA PRO A 405 2.61 -1.70 28.65
C PRO A 405 1.70 -0.49 28.85
N ASP A 406 2.12 0.67 28.37
CA ASP A 406 1.46 1.97 28.52
C ASP A 406 0.84 2.46 27.21
N ALA A 407 0.88 1.66 26.15
CA ALA A 407 0.27 1.96 24.87
C ALA A 407 -1.26 1.87 24.95
N TRP A 408 -1.93 2.60 24.05
CA TRP A 408 -3.37 2.47 23.84
C TRP A 408 -3.72 2.58 22.36
N ILE A 409 -4.89 2.06 21.99
CA ILE A 409 -5.42 2.19 20.63
C ILE A 409 -6.22 3.49 20.50
N ASP A 410 -5.92 4.27 19.46
CA ASP A 410 -6.80 5.34 19.01
C ASP A 410 -7.88 4.78 18.07
N HIS A 411 -8.99 4.33 18.66
CA HIS A 411 -10.12 3.78 17.92
C HIS A 411 -10.73 4.75 16.90
N SER A 412 -10.57 6.07 17.10
CA SER A 412 -11.09 7.06 16.14
C SER A 412 -10.35 7.06 14.80
N LYS A 413 -9.13 6.50 14.77
CA LYS A 413 -8.29 6.35 13.58
C LYS A 413 -8.31 4.95 12.99
N THR A 414 -9.05 4.01 13.59
CA THR A 414 -9.12 2.64 13.10
C THR A 414 -9.82 2.61 11.74
N LYS A 415 -9.21 1.92 10.76
CA LYS A 415 -9.75 1.78 9.41
C LYS A 415 -9.71 0.33 8.97
N ILE A 416 -10.54 -0.03 8.01
CA ILE A 416 -10.50 -1.34 7.36
C ILE A 416 -9.69 -1.19 6.07
N GLY A 417 -8.67 -2.02 5.92
CA GLY A 417 -7.89 -2.16 4.69
C GLY A 417 -8.08 -3.54 4.08
N TYR A 418 -7.71 -3.66 2.81
CA TYR A 418 -7.65 -4.94 2.10
C TYR A 418 -6.28 -5.15 1.46
N GLU A 419 -5.69 -6.32 1.68
CA GLU A 419 -4.43 -6.76 1.11
C GLU A 419 -4.51 -8.24 0.74
N ILE A 420 -3.88 -8.63 -0.37
CA ILE A 420 -3.75 -10.01 -0.81
C ILE A 420 -2.27 -10.40 -0.68
N PRO A 421 -1.81 -10.89 0.48
CA PRO A 421 -0.40 -11.22 0.70
C PRO A 421 -0.03 -12.56 0.04
N PHE A 422 -0.12 -12.61 -1.29
CA PHE A 422 -0.03 -13.82 -2.10
C PHE A 422 1.19 -14.68 -1.73
N THR A 423 2.38 -14.09 -1.69
CA THR A 423 3.63 -14.79 -1.40
C THR A 423 3.66 -15.39 0.00
N ARG A 424 3.03 -14.74 0.99
CA ARG A 424 2.94 -15.21 2.37
C ARG A 424 2.15 -16.52 2.45
N TYR A 425 1.12 -16.66 1.62
CA TYR A 425 0.30 -17.86 1.61
C TYR A 425 1.02 -19.06 1.02
N PHE A 426 1.91 -18.89 0.05
CA PHE A 426 2.65 -20.00 -0.57
C PHE A 426 4.07 -20.19 -0.02
N TYR A 427 4.48 -19.35 0.94
CA TYR A 427 5.77 -19.48 1.60
C TYR A 427 5.84 -20.80 2.37
N LYS A 428 6.82 -21.63 2.01
CA LYS A 428 7.22 -22.80 2.79
C LYS A 428 8.45 -22.40 3.57
N TYR A 429 8.37 -22.50 4.90
CA TYR A 429 9.54 -22.31 5.75
C TYR A 429 10.55 -23.41 5.44
N GLU A 430 11.68 -23.05 4.87
CA GLU A 430 12.84 -23.92 4.82
C GLU A 430 13.59 -23.70 6.13
N GLU A 431 13.57 -24.72 7.00
CA GLU A 431 14.49 -24.76 8.13
C GLU A 431 15.90 -24.59 7.56
N LEU A 432 16.57 -23.51 7.92
CA LEU A 432 18.00 -23.39 7.71
C LEU A 432 18.61 -24.59 8.44
N GLY A 433 19.12 -25.56 7.68
CA GLY A 433 19.77 -26.75 8.25
C GLY A 433 20.86 -26.35 9.23
N ASP A 434 21.31 -27.30 10.05
CA ASP A 434 22.35 -27.04 11.05
C ASP A 434 23.53 -26.28 10.40
N PRO A 435 23.86 -25.06 10.86
CA PRO A 435 24.96 -24.27 10.31
C PRO A 435 26.28 -25.06 10.31
N ILE A 436 26.44 -26.01 11.24
CA ILE A 436 27.60 -26.89 11.36
C ILE A 436 27.61 -27.94 10.24
N GLU A 437 26.48 -28.59 9.95
CA GLU A 437 26.38 -29.52 8.81
C GLU A 437 26.60 -28.80 7.49
N THR A 438 25.96 -27.64 7.31
CA THR A 438 26.11 -26.82 6.10
C THR A 438 27.58 -26.41 5.87
N LEU A 439 28.28 -26.00 6.92
CA LEU A 439 29.71 -25.68 6.84
C LEU A 439 30.55 -26.91 6.47
N THR A 440 30.21 -28.08 7.03
CA THR A 440 30.89 -29.34 6.76
C THR A 440 30.71 -29.77 5.31
N GLU A 441 29.50 -29.64 4.77
CA GLU A 441 29.19 -29.91 3.36
C GLU A 441 29.95 -28.95 2.42
N ILE A 442 29.99 -27.66 2.73
CA ILE A 442 30.76 -26.68 1.94
C ILE A 442 32.25 -27.03 1.94
N GLN A 443 32.82 -27.42 3.09
CA GLN A 443 34.22 -27.83 3.18
C GLN A 443 34.50 -29.11 2.39
N ALA A 444 33.62 -30.11 2.48
CA ALA A 444 33.74 -31.35 1.73
C ALA A 444 33.66 -31.12 0.21
N LEU A 445 32.71 -30.28 -0.23
CA LEU A 445 32.57 -29.90 -1.63
C LEU A 445 33.78 -29.11 -2.14
N SER A 446 34.31 -28.18 -1.33
CA SER A 446 35.51 -27.43 -1.66
C SER A 446 36.74 -28.35 -1.82
N ALA A 447 36.90 -29.33 -0.93
CA ALA A 447 37.96 -30.33 -1.03
C ALA A 447 37.80 -31.22 -2.28
N SER A 448 36.58 -31.62 -2.62
CA SER A 448 36.30 -32.37 -3.85
C SER A 448 36.65 -31.56 -5.10
N ILE A 449 36.22 -30.29 -5.17
CA ILE A 449 36.52 -29.41 -6.29
C ILE A 449 38.05 -29.21 -6.42
N GLN A 450 38.76 -29.02 -5.31
CA GLN A 450 40.22 -28.91 -5.34
C GLN A 450 40.90 -30.19 -5.82
N ALA A 451 40.41 -31.37 -5.41
CA ALA A 451 40.92 -32.65 -5.87
C ALA A 451 40.66 -32.86 -7.37
N ASP A 452 39.47 -32.53 -7.85
CA ASP A 452 39.12 -32.62 -9.27
C ASP A 452 39.97 -31.67 -10.11
N ILE A 453 40.20 -30.43 -9.64
CA ILE A 453 41.10 -29.46 -10.28
C ILE A 453 42.54 -30.00 -10.33
N ALA A 454 43.07 -30.53 -9.23
CA ALA A 454 44.41 -31.08 -9.18
C ALA A 454 44.58 -32.30 -10.11
N LYS A 455 43.54 -33.12 -10.24
CA LYS A 455 43.50 -34.23 -11.18
C LYS A 455 43.53 -33.74 -12.63
N LEU A 456 42.72 -32.72 -12.95
CA LEU A 456 42.67 -32.10 -14.28
C LEU A 456 44.03 -31.49 -14.69
N PHE A 457 44.76 -30.89 -13.75
CA PHE A 457 46.09 -30.31 -14.00
C PHE A 457 47.23 -31.34 -14.00
N SER A 458 47.08 -32.48 -13.33
CA SER A 458 48.08 -33.56 -13.39
C SER A 458 47.97 -34.41 -14.67
N GLU A 459 46.77 -34.51 -15.26
CA GLU A 459 46.56 -35.17 -16.56
C GLU A 459 47.07 -34.33 -17.76
N GLN A 460 47.36 -33.03 -17.60
CA GLN A 460 47.93 -32.17 -18.65
C GLN A 460 49.47 -32.09 -18.67
N VAL A 461 50.15 -32.69 -17.69
CA VAL A 461 51.63 -32.64 -17.56
C VAL A 461 52.27 -34.03 -17.75
N GLY A 462 51.48 -35.03 -18.16
CA GLY A 462 51.94 -36.40 -18.47
C GLY A 462 52.30 -36.62 -19.92
#